data_AF-A0A8T6BX37-F1
#
_entry.id   AF-A0A8T6BX37-F1
#
_cell.length_a   1.000
_cell.length_b   1.000
_cell.length_c   1.000
_cell.angle_alpha   90.00
_cell.angle_beta   90.00
_cell.angle_gamma   90.00
#
_symmetry.space_group_name_H-M   'P 1'
#
loop_
_entity.id
_entity.type
_entity.pdbx_description
1 polymer ?
#
loop_
_entity_poly.entity_id
_entity_poly.type
_entity_poly.pdbx_seq_one_letter_code
_entity_poly.pdbx_strand_id
1 'polypeptide(L)'
;QASAEPEHYEALFVYAQKRLDKCVFGEEKPACKQCPVHCYQPAKREEMKQIMRWAGPRMLWRHPILTVRHLIDDKRPVPELPEKYRPKKPHE
;
A
#
# COMPACT_ATOMS: atom_id res chain seq x y z
N GLN A 1 -0.11 17.86 -10.07
CA GLN A 1 -0.46 17.93 -11.51
C GLN A 1 -1.28 16.71 -11.83
N ALA A 2 -2.36 16.85 -12.60
CA ALA A 2 -3.09 15.70 -13.13
C ALA A 2 -2.34 15.23 -14.39
N SER A 3 -2.11 13.92 -14.51
CA SER A 3 -1.47 13.30 -15.67
C SER A 3 -2.24 13.66 -16.95
N ALA A 4 -1.54 14.00 -18.04
CA ALA A 4 -2.14 14.37 -19.32
C ALA A 4 -2.81 13.18 -20.06
N GLU A 5 -2.48 11.95 -19.65
CA GLU A 5 -3.00 10.72 -20.23
C GLU A 5 -4.31 10.30 -19.54
N PRO A 6 -5.42 10.14 -20.28
CA PRO A 6 -6.74 9.88 -19.71
C PRO A 6 -6.84 8.56 -18.92
N GLU A 7 -6.04 7.55 -19.25
CA GLU A 7 -6.10 6.21 -18.64
C GLU A 7 -5.06 5.98 -17.52
N HIS A 8 -4.26 7.00 -17.18
CA HIS A 8 -3.11 6.83 -16.28
C HIS A 8 -3.48 6.26 -14.90
N TYR A 9 -4.54 6.80 -14.28
CA TYR A 9 -4.96 6.39 -12.95
C TYR A 9 -5.62 5.01 -12.94
N GLU A 10 -6.30 4.63 -14.03
CA GLU A 10 -6.87 3.30 -14.18
C GLU A 10 -5.77 2.26 -14.31
N ALA A 11 -4.75 2.52 -15.14
CA ALA A 11 -3.58 1.67 -15.23
C ALA A 11 -2.86 1.52 -13.88
N LEU A 12 -2.75 2.60 -13.10
CA LEU A 12 -2.15 2.57 -11.76
C LEU A 12 -3.00 1.76 -10.76
N PHE A 13 -4.33 1.87 -10.85
CA PHE A 13 -5.26 1.09 -10.04
C PHE A 13 -5.15 -0.41 -10.35
N VAL A 14 -5.19 -0.79 -11.64
CA VAL A 14 -5.00 -2.17 -12.09
C VAL A 14 -3.64 -2.72 -11.65
N TYR A 15 -2.59 -1.90 -11.71
CA TYR A 15 -1.27 -2.27 -11.20
C TYR A 15 -1.31 -2.56 -9.69
N ALA A 16 -1.92 -1.68 -8.90
CA ALA A 16 -2.04 -1.85 -7.46
C ALA A 16 -2.82 -3.13 -7.11
N GLN A 17 -3.93 -3.41 -7.80
CA GLN A 17 -4.73 -4.61 -7.59
C GLN A 17 -3.91 -5.88 -7.85
N LYS A 18 -3.21 -5.95 -9.00
CA LYS A 18 -2.34 -7.10 -9.33
C LYS A 18 -1.25 -7.36 -8.29
N ARG A 19 -0.77 -6.32 -7.59
CA ARG A 19 0.22 -6.45 -6.50
C ARG A 19 -0.43 -6.87 -5.18
N LEU A 20 -1.68 -6.48 -4.93
CA LEU A 20 -2.46 -6.94 -3.78
C LEU A 20 -2.77 -8.43 -3.88
N ASP A 21 -3.21 -8.89 -5.05
CA ASP A 21 -3.55 -10.31 -5.30
C ASP A 21 -2.37 -11.26 -5.06
N LYS A 22 -1.14 -10.74 -5.20
CA LYS A 22 0.12 -11.47 -5.00
C LYS A 22 0.80 -11.14 -3.67
N CYS A 23 0.12 -10.45 -2.76
CA CYS A 23 0.72 -10.03 -1.51
C CYS A 23 1.05 -11.24 -0.64
N VAL A 24 2.26 -11.24 -0.07
CA VAL A 24 2.71 -12.31 0.83
C VAL A 24 1.88 -12.42 2.11
N PHE A 25 1.30 -11.30 2.55
CA PHE A 25 0.49 -11.20 3.76
C PHE A 25 -1.01 -11.44 3.50
N GLY A 26 -1.46 -11.51 2.23
CA GLY A 26 -2.87 -11.67 1.90
C GLY A 26 -3.76 -10.63 2.59
N GLU A 27 -4.81 -11.11 3.26
CA GLU A 27 -5.77 -10.30 4.02
C GLU A 27 -5.18 -9.65 5.28
N GLU A 28 -4.11 -10.22 5.84
CA GLU A 28 -3.42 -9.68 7.02
C GLU A 28 -2.41 -8.59 6.66
N LYS A 29 -2.45 -8.07 5.43
CA LYS A 29 -1.50 -7.07 4.94
C LYS A 29 -1.48 -5.83 5.86
N PRO A 30 -0.31 -5.43 6.37
CA PRO A 30 -0.17 -4.19 7.13
C PRO A 30 -0.27 -2.97 6.21
N ALA A 31 -0.38 -1.77 6.81
CA ALA A 31 -0.31 -0.53 6.07
C ALA A 31 0.95 -0.46 5.18
N CYS A 32 0.79 -0.03 3.93
CA CYS A 32 1.88 0.01 2.93
C CYS A 32 3.10 0.82 3.39
N LYS A 33 2.91 1.78 4.29
CA LYS A 33 3.95 2.63 4.88
C LYS A 33 4.92 1.86 5.78
N GLN A 34 4.41 0.85 6.50
CA GLN A 34 5.17 0.04 7.46
C GLN A 34 5.52 -1.35 6.92
N CYS A 35 5.03 -1.68 5.72
CA CYS A 35 5.22 -2.99 5.11
C CYS A 35 6.72 -3.30 4.89
N PRO A 36 7.24 -4.44 5.41
CA PRO A 36 8.67 -4.76 5.35
C PRO A 36 9.10 -5.27 3.97
N VAL A 37 8.16 -5.58 3.08
CA VAL A 37 8.46 -6.07 1.73
C VAL A 37 8.39 -4.97 0.68
N HIS A 38 9.36 -4.95 -0.22
CA HIS A 38 9.39 -4.04 -1.35
C HIS A 38 8.41 -4.50 -2.45
N CYS A 39 7.16 -4.05 -2.34
CA CYS A 39 6.11 -4.46 -3.27
C CYS A 39 6.02 -3.59 -4.53
N TYR A 40 6.07 -2.26 -4.46
CA TYR A 40 5.94 -1.42 -5.66
C TYR A 40 7.28 -1.06 -6.27
N GLN A 41 7.32 -0.94 -7.60
CA GLN A 41 8.43 -0.29 -8.29
C GLN A 41 8.61 1.14 -7.77
N PRO A 42 9.85 1.66 -7.66
CA PRO A 42 10.12 2.98 -7.06
C PRO A 42 9.29 4.12 -7.65
N ALA A 43 9.16 4.19 -8.99
CA ALA A 43 8.37 5.22 -9.66
C ALA A 43 6.88 5.16 -9.27
N LYS A 44 6.27 3.97 -9.36
CA LYS A 44 4.84 3.75 -9.01
C LYS A 44 4.56 3.94 -7.52
N ARG A 45 5.54 3.64 -6.66
CA ARG A 45 5.46 3.94 -5.23
C ARG A 45 5.35 5.44 -4.98
N GLU A 46 6.13 6.24 -5.69
CA GLU A 46 6.11 7.69 -5.53
C GLU A 46 4.79 8.29 -6.03
N GLU A 47 4.28 7.83 -7.18
CA GLU A 47 2.94 8.18 -7.68
C GLU A 47 1.86 7.87 -6.61
N MET A 48 1.88 6.68 -6.01
CA MET A 48 0.93 6.31 -4.96
C MET A 48 1.03 7.21 -3.71
N LYS A 49 2.25 7.59 -3.29
CA LYS A 49 2.42 8.55 -2.18
C LYS A 49 1.83 9.91 -2.50
N GLN A 50 2.00 10.41 -3.73
CA GLN A 50 1.42 11.68 -4.17
C GLN A 50 -0.11 11.62 -4.11
N ILE A 51 -0.71 10.53 -4.58
CA ILE A 51 -2.15 10.29 -4.49
C ILE A 51 -2.59 10.26 -3.03
N MET A 52 -1.94 9.48 -2.16
CA MET A 52 -2.30 9.41 -0.74
C MET A 52 -2.15 10.76 -0.03
N ARG A 53 -1.11 11.53 -0.34
CA ARG A 53 -0.90 12.88 0.21
C ARG A 53 -1.98 13.87 -0.21
N TRP A 54 -2.50 13.74 -1.44
CA TRP A 54 -3.58 14.59 -1.93
C TRP A 54 -4.96 14.14 -1.42
N ALA A 55 -5.23 12.83 -1.42
CA ALA A 55 -6.52 12.25 -1.08
C ALA A 55 -6.75 12.16 0.43
N GLY A 56 -5.71 11.90 1.23
CA GLY A 56 -5.82 11.67 2.67
C GLY A 56 -6.57 12.78 3.42
N PRO A 57 -6.12 14.06 3.35
CA PRO A 57 -6.82 15.17 4.01
C PRO A 57 -8.25 15.40 3.48
N ARG A 58 -8.53 15.01 2.23
CA ARG A 58 -9.85 15.17 1.60
C ARG A 58 -10.82 14.07 2.00
N MET A 59 -10.31 12.89 2.35
CA MET A 59 -11.12 11.76 2.81
C MET A 59 -11.87 12.10 4.10
N LEU A 60 -11.25 12.89 4.99
CA LEU A 60 -11.83 13.31 6.27
C LEU A 60 -13.21 13.99 6.08
N TRP A 61 -13.32 14.82 5.05
CA TRP A 61 -14.53 15.61 4.77
C TRP A 61 -15.62 14.81 4.05
N ARG A 62 -15.25 13.84 3.20
CA ARG A 62 -16.21 13.07 2.38
C ARG A 62 -16.63 11.74 3.02
N HIS A 63 -15.70 11.09 3.70
CA HIS A 63 -15.86 9.76 4.26
C HIS A 63 -15.20 9.69 5.66
N PRO A 64 -15.79 10.35 6.68
CA PRO A 64 -15.19 10.42 8.01
C PRO A 64 -15.02 9.05 8.66
N ILE A 65 -16.00 8.15 8.51
CA ILE A 65 -15.92 6.77 9.05
C ILE A 65 -14.78 5.99 8.42
N LEU A 66 -14.63 6.06 7.10
CA LEU A 66 -13.54 5.38 6.39
C LEU A 66 -12.18 5.98 6.76
N THR A 67 -12.13 7.29 7.02
CA THR A 67 -10.91 7.97 7.49
C THR A 67 -10.48 7.43 8.84
N VAL A 68 -11.41 7.27 9.79
CA VAL A 68 -11.11 6.68 11.10
C VAL A 68 -10.57 5.26 10.95
N ARG A 69 -11.20 4.42 10.12
CA ARG A 69 -10.71 3.06 9.83
C ARG A 69 -9.31 3.08 9.24
N HIS A 70 -9.08 3.94 8.24
CA HIS A 70 -7.77 4.10 7.61
C HIS A 70 -6.67 4.51 8.61
N LEU A 71 -6.98 5.43 9.54
CA LEU A 71 -6.04 5.86 10.57
C LEU A 71 -5.75 4.77 11.61
N ILE A 72 -6.73 3.93 11.94
CA ILE A 72 -6.52 2.76 12.80
C ILE A 72 -5.62 1.76 12.08
N ASP A 73 -5.88 1.49 10.79
CA ASP A 73 -5.09 0.56 9.99
C ASP A 73 -3.63 1.01 9.81
N ASP A 74 -3.35 2.32 9.68
CA ASP A 74 -1.97 2.86 9.63
C ASP A 74 -1.20 2.70 10.95
N LYS A 75 -1.90 2.41 12.06
CA LYS A 75 -1.30 2.18 13.38
C LYS A 75 -1.19 0.71 13.75
N ARG A 76 -1.73 -0.21 12.95
CA ARG A 76 -1.66 -1.65 13.23
C ARG A 76 -0.21 -2.14 13.16
N PRO A 77 0.21 -3.03 14.08
CA PRO A 77 1.55 -3.59 14.03
C PRO A 77 1.72 -4.44 12.78
N VAL A 78 2.96 -4.52 12.29
CA VAL A 78 3.33 -5.35 11.15
C VAL A 78 3.28 -6.81 11.57
N PRO A 79 2.53 -7.69 10.89
CA PRO A 79 2.51 -9.12 11.18
C PRO A 79 3.84 -9.76 10.80
N GLU A 80 4.14 -10.93 11.36
CA GLU A 80 5.32 -11.68 11.00
C GLU A 80 5.29 -12.10 9.53
N LEU A 81 6.45 -12.06 8.87
CA LEU A 81 6.60 -12.57 7.51
C LEU A 81 6.28 -14.07 7.47
N PRO A 82 5.54 -14.56 6.46
CA PRO A 82 5.34 -15.99 6.27
C PRO A 82 6.68 -16.70 6.12
N GLU A 83 6.81 -17.89 6.69
CA GLU A 83 8.07 -18.63 6.78
C GLU A 83 8.77 -18.81 5.42
N LYS A 84 7.98 -19.06 4.36
CA LYS A 84 8.47 -19.16 2.97
C LYS A 84 9.24 -17.93 2.46
N TYR A 85 9.03 -16.75 3.05
CA TYR A 85 9.70 -15.50 2.66
C TYR A 85 10.70 -15.00 3.71
N ARG A 86 10.88 -15.70 4.83
CA ARG A 86 11.88 -15.34 5.83
C ARG A 86 13.27 -15.61 5.27
N PRO A 87 14.24 -14.68 5.42
CA PRO A 87 15.63 -14.98 5.08
C PRO A 87 16.12 -16.15 5.94
N LYS A 88 16.73 -17.16 5.32
CA LYS A 88 17.35 -18.26 6.06
C LYS A 88 18.50 -17.68 6.89
N LYS A 89 18.49 -17.97 8.19
CA LYS A 89 19.63 -17.64 9.05
C LYS A 89 20.88 -18.31 8.45
N PRO A 90 22.02 -17.60 8.36
CA PRO A 90 23.28 -18.28 8.07
C PRO A 90 23.46 -19.39 9.11
N HIS A 91 23.78 -20.59 8.64
CA HIS A 91 24.19 -21.68 9.53
C HIS A 91 25.49 -21.21 10.20
N GLU A 92 25.48 -21.14 11.53
CA GLU A 92 26.68 -20.90 12.33
C GLU A 92 27.60 -22.13 12.31
#